data_AF-A0AAW2PRY1-F1
#
_entry.id   AF-A0AAW2PRY1-F1
#
_cell.length_a   1.000
_cell.length_b   1.000
_cell.length_c   1.000
_cell.angle_alpha   90.00
_cell.angle_beta   90.00
_cell.angle_gamma   90.00
#
_symmetry.space_group_name_H-M   'P 1'
#
loop_
_entity.id
_entity.type
_entity.pdbx_description
1 polymer ?
#
loop_
_entity_poly.entity_id
_entity_poly.type
_entity_poly.pdbx_seq_one_letter_code
_entity_poly.pdbx_strand_id
1 'polypeptide(L)'
;MYPFERFLRELKKKKVKNKAHVEASIVEAYIVEEIGWFTSHYFEPHVTCKRRRPSRNDDLTREHERIFRDIFNHPGRPSGALKKRYATGQERHMMETYVLCNSEVAAPYYESFLNELYKTYSPDDPLIDQLVTIDFVGWFKSRVESELQNIEDDLLRSLYWGPKQLVKTWPCYFVNGFNFHTEDHNVGKSK
;
A
#
# COMPACT_ATOMS: atom_id res chain seq x y z
N MET A 1 -20.86 8.32 -5.56
CA MET A 1 -21.52 8.33 -6.87
C MET A 1 -22.04 6.95 -7.14
N TYR A 2 -23.36 6.81 -7.32
CA TYR A 2 -24.04 5.54 -7.49
C TYR A 2 -23.65 4.87 -8.82
N PRO A 3 -23.76 3.52 -8.94
CA PRO A 3 -23.40 2.79 -10.15
C PRO A 3 -24.05 3.31 -11.43
N PHE A 4 -25.34 3.66 -11.38
CA PHE A 4 -26.09 4.18 -12.53
C PHE A 4 -25.58 5.56 -12.98
N GLU A 5 -25.27 6.45 -12.05
CA GLU A 5 -24.75 7.79 -12.35
C GLU A 5 -23.37 7.70 -12.99
N ARG A 6 -22.53 6.78 -12.49
CA ARG A 6 -21.21 6.52 -13.08
C ARG A 6 -21.36 6.03 -14.52
N PHE A 7 -22.27 5.08 -14.78
CA PHE A 7 -22.54 4.58 -16.12
C PHE A 7 -23.00 5.71 -17.07
N LEU A 8 -23.99 6.51 -16.66
CA LEU A 8 -24.47 7.63 -17.46
C LEU A 8 -23.39 8.67 -17.72
N ARG A 9 -22.53 8.94 -16.73
CA ARG A 9 -21.39 9.85 -16.89
C ARG A 9 -20.40 9.33 -17.94
N GLU A 10 -20.12 8.03 -17.94
CA GLU A 10 -19.23 7.41 -18.93
C GLU A 10 -19.81 7.52 -20.35
N LEU A 11 -21.10 7.22 -20.54
CA LEU A 11 -21.76 7.41 -21.83
C LEU A 11 -21.68 8.87 -22.29
N LYS A 12 -22.13 9.80 -21.45
CA LYS A 12 -22.17 11.23 -21.77
C LYS A 12 -20.78 11.81 -22.06
N LYS A 13 -19.75 11.45 -21.28
CA LYS A 13 -18.41 12.03 -21.44
C LYS A 13 -17.58 11.36 -22.53
N LYS A 14 -17.73 10.04 -22.73
CA LYS A 14 -16.82 9.27 -23.59
C LYS A 14 -17.44 8.77 -24.89
N LYS A 15 -18.77 8.59 -24.94
CA LYS A 15 -19.46 7.95 -26.07
C LYS A 15 -20.26 8.94 -26.92
N VAL A 16 -20.83 9.97 -26.30
CA VAL A 16 -21.58 11.01 -27.00
C VAL A 16 -20.63 12.10 -27.51
N LYS A 17 -20.12 11.93 -28.74
CA LYS A 17 -19.35 12.95 -29.46
C LYS A 17 -20.25 13.90 -30.25
N ASN A 18 -21.35 13.40 -30.81
CA ASN A 18 -22.36 14.21 -31.47
C ASN A 18 -23.64 14.29 -30.61
N LYS A 19 -23.93 15.48 -30.07
CA LYS A 19 -25.12 15.71 -29.23
C LYS A 19 -26.43 15.82 -30.03
N ALA A 20 -26.36 16.09 -31.33
CA ALA A 20 -27.55 16.13 -32.20
C ALA A 20 -28.07 14.71 -32.51
N HIS A 21 -27.19 13.71 -32.48
CA HIS A 21 -27.53 12.31 -32.74
C HIS A 21 -26.89 11.41 -31.67
N VAL A 22 -27.42 11.50 -30.45
CA VAL A 22 -26.85 10.84 -29.26
C VAL A 22 -26.79 9.32 -29.42
N GLU A 23 -27.86 8.69 -29.93
CA GLU A 23 -27.95 7.25 -30.10
C GLU A 23 -26.92 6.73 -31.13
N ALA A 24 -26.88 7.34 -32.32
CA ALA A 24 -25.94 6.99 -33.37
C ALA A 24 -24.48 7.17 -32.89
N SER A 25 -24.19 8.26 -32.18
CA SER A 25 -22.87 8.52 -31.60
C SER A 25 -22.45 7.45 -30.58
N ILE A 26 -23.40 6.95 -29.78
CA ILE A 26 -23.12 5.88 -28.81
C ILE A 26 -22.83 4.57 -29.56
N VAL A 27 -23.67 4.20 -30.54
CA VAL A 27 -23.49 2.98 -31.36
C VAL A 27 -22.12 2.97 -32.04
N GLU A 28 -21.76 4.06 -32.73
CA GLU A 28 -20.45 4.21 -33.37
C GLU A 28 -19.30 4.02 -32.36
N ALA A 29 -19.40 4.64 -31.19
CA ALA A 29 -18.38 4.53 -30.17
C ALA A 29 -18.30 3.13 -29.53
N TYR A 30 -19.36 2.32 -29.60
CA TYR A 30 -19.32 0.89 -29.24
C TYR A 30 -18.66 0.05 -30.33
N ILE A 31 -19.00 0.27 -31.60
CA ILE A 31 -18.36 -0.43 -32.74
C ILE A 31 -16.83 -0.24 -32.70
N VAL A 32 -16.36 1.00 -32.52
CA VAL A 32 -14.91 1.29 -32.40
C VAL A 32 -14.30 0.58 -31.19
N GLU A 33 -15.03 0.49 -30.08
CA GLU A 33 -14.56 -0.25 -28.92
C GLU A 33 -14.44 -1.74 -29.21
N GLU A 34 -15.47 -2.37 -29.77
CA GLU A 34 -15.48 -3.79 -30.13
C GLU A 34 -14.37 -4.15 -31.11
N ILE A 35 -14.14 -3.32 -32.14
CA ILE A 35 -13.01 -3.49 -33.06
C ILE A 35 -11.68 -3.42 -32.30
N GLY A 36 -11.52 -2.46 -31.38
CA GLY A 36 -10.34 -2.33 -30.54
C GLY A 36 -10.13 -3.54 -29.59
N TRP A 37 -11.22 -4.14 -29.10
CA TRP A 37 -11.19 -5.36 -28.31
C TRP A 37 -10.77 -6.55 -29.16
N PHE A 38 -11.40 -6.74 -30.32
CA PHE A 38 -11.10 -7.84 -31.24
C PHE A 38 -9.65 -7.79 -31.75
N THR A 39 -9.20 -6.63 -32.22
CA THR A 39 -7.83 -6.43 -32.71
C THR A 39 -6.78 -6.64 -31.62
N SER A 40 -7.12 -6.44 -30.34
CA SER A 40 -6.20 -6.68 -29.22
C SER A 40 -5.70 -8.11 -29.10
N HIS A 41 -6.41 -9.09 -29.67
CA HIS A 41 -6.00 -10.49 -29.68
C HIS A 41 -4.83 -10.78 -30.62
N TYR A 42 -4.60 -9.93 -31.63
CA TYR A 42 -3.53 -10.09 -32.62
C TYR A 42 -2.25 -9.37 -32.23
N PHE A 43 -2.28 -8.50 -31.21
CA PHE A 43 -1.10 -7.80 -30.72
C PHE A 43 -0.42 -8.58 -29.60
N GLU A 44 0.91 -8.57 -29.60
CA GLU A 44 1.72 -9.17 -28.55
C GLU A 44 1.34 -8.69 -27.14
N PRO A 45 1.57 -9.51 -26.09
CA PRO A 45 1.13 -9.21 -24.72
C PRO A 45 1.64 -7.87 -24.18
N HIS A 46 2.84 -7.45 -24.59
CA HIS A 46 3.48 -6.22 -24.14
C HIS A 46 2.90 -4.95 -24.80
N VAL A 47 2.14 -5.10 -25.90
CA VAL A 47 1.51 -3.98 -26.60
C VAL A 47 0.28 -3.51 -25.81
N THR A 48 0.32 -2.25 -25.37
CA THR A 48 -0.76 -1.64 -24.60
C THR A 48 -2.00 -1.41 -25.47
N CYS A 49 -3.07 -2.15 -25.19
CA CYS A 49 -4.38 -1.97 -25.82
C CYS A 49 -5.42 -1.58 -24.77
N LYS A 50 -6.57 -1.04 -25.17
CA LYS A 50 -7.64 -0.63 -24.23
C LYS A 50 -8.04 -1.78 -23.29
N ARG A 51 -8.10 -3.02 -23.79
CA ARG A 51 -8.37 -4.25 -23.02
C ARG A 51 -7.30 -4.56 -21.97
N ARG A 52 -6.03 -4.32 -22.29
CA ARG A 52 -4.87 -4.63 -21.44
C ARG A 52 -4.39 -3.44 -20.61
N ARG A 53 -5.09 -2.29 -20.67
CA ARG A 53 -4.72 -1.13 -19.88
C ARG A 53 -4.96 -1.46 -18.40
N PRO A 54 -3.93 -1.34 -17.55
CA PRO A 54 -4.08 -1.49 -16.11
C PRO A 54 -5.18 -0.59 -15.58
N SER A 55 -5.84 -1.02 -14.49
CA SER A 55 -6.76 -0.15 -13.78
C SER A 55 -6.08 1.17 -13.39
N ARG A 56 -6.85 2.24 -13.22
CA ARG A 56 -6.28 3.55 -12.84
C ARG A 56 -5.50 3.47 -11.52
N ASN A 57 -5.94 2.60 -10.62
CA ASN A 57 -5.30 2.37 -9.32
C ASN A 57 -4.44 1.09 -9.28
N ASP A 58 -4.13 0.53 -10.45
CA ASP A 58 -3.24 -0.61 -10.54
C ASP A 58 -1.85 -0.21 -10.06
N ASP A 59 -1.33 -0.97 -9.10
CA ASP A 59 -0.01 -0.82 -8.53
C ASP A 59 1.09 -1.39 -9.44
N LEU A 60 0.71 -1.94 -10.61
CA LEU A 60 1.57 -2.57 -11.62
C LEU A 60 2.35 -3.78 -11.10
N THR A 61 2.00 -4.26 -9.91
CA THR A 61 2.56 -5.46 -9.31
C THR A 61 2.15 -6.68 -10.12
N ARG A 62 3.12 -7.48 -10.60
CA ARG A 62 2.80 -8.74 -11.29
C ARG A 62 2.24 -9.76 -10.29
N GLU A 63 1.30 -10.60 -10.70
CA GLU A 63 0.74 -11.64 -9.81
C GLU A 63 1.82 -12.58 -9.22
N HIS A 64 2.91 -12.82 -9.96
CA HIS A 64 4.04 -13.61 -9.47
C HIS A 64 4.90 -12.90 -8.42
N GLU A 65 4.86 -11.57 -8.38
CA GLU A 65 5.48 -10.81 -7.30
C GLU A 65 4.60 -10.89 -6.04
N ARG A 66 3.28 -11.14 -6.17
CA ARG A 66 2.31 -11.17 -5.05
C ARG A 66 2.49 -12.27 -4.00
N ILE A 67 3.46 -13.16 -4.18
CA ILE A 67 3.85 -14.15 -3.18
C ILE A 67 4.77 -13.46 -2.16
N PHE A 68 4.21 -12.54 -1.36
CA PHE A 68 4.96 -11.87 -0.29
C PHE A 68 4.95 -12.76 0.94
N ARG A 69 6.13 -13.20 1.34
CA ARG A 69 6.34 -13.84 2.65
C ARG A 69 6.89 -12.86 3.69
N ASP A 70 7.26 -11.65 3.26
CA ASP A 70 7.98 -10.69 4.10
C ASP A 70 7.42 -9.28 3.95
N ILE A 71 7.24 -8.59 5.08
CA ILE A 71 6.73 -7.21 5.19
C ILE A 71 7.59 -6.19 4.44
N PHE A 72 8.87 -6.51 4.20
CA PHE A 72 9.80 -5.62 3.52
C PHE A 72 9.64 -5.58 2.00
N ASN A 73 8.97 -6.58 1.42
CA ASN A 73 8.82 -6.71 -0.02
C ASN A 73 7.44 -6.28 -0.52
N HIS A 74 6.67 -5.49 0.25
CA HIS A 74 5.34 -5.09 -0.20
C HIS A 74 5.40 -4.16 -1.43
N PRO A 75 4.81 -4.55 -2.56
CA PRO A 75 4.91 -3.83 -3.80
C PRO A 75 3.89 -2.72 -3.74
N GLY A 76 4.25 -1.61 -4.35
CA GLY A 76 3.37 -0.50 -4.54
C GLY A 76 4.04 0.50 -5.46
N ARG A 77 3.22 1.34 -6.08
CA ARG A 77 3.70 2.34 -7.00
C ARG A 77 3.57 3.72 -6.36
N PRO A 78 4.67 4.37 -5.97
CA PRO A 78 4.62 5.77 -5.60
C PRO A 78 4.30 6.64 -6.81
N SER A 79 3.62 7.77 -6.58
CA SER A 79 3.29 8.73 -7.64
C SER A 79 3.42 10.18 -7.15
N GLY A 80 3.82 11.06 -8.06
CA GLY A 80 4.19 12.44 -7.79
C GLY A 80 5.66 12.63 -7.42
N ALA A 81 6.04 13.86 -7.10
CA ALA A 81 7.43 14.22 -6.81
C ALA A 81 7.89 13.63 -5.47
N LEU A 82 9.01 12.89 -5.51
CA LEU A 82 9.70 12.40 -4.33
C LEU A 82 10.24 13.58 -3.50
N LYS A 83 10.01 13.54 -2.19
CA LYS A 83 10.67 14.43 -1.22
C LYS A 83 11.44 13.61 -0.19
N LYS A 84 12.44 14.22 0.42
CA LYS A 84 13.16 13.65 1.57
C LYS A 84 12.93 14.54 2.77
N ARG A 85 12.64 13.94 3.92
CA ARG A 85 12.51 14.65 5.21
C ARG A 85 12.93 13.75 6.35
N TYR A 86 13.22 14.35 7.50
CA TYR A 86 13.39 13.59 8.72
C TYR A 86 12.01 13.22 9.28
N ALA A 87 11.84 11.96 9.67
CA ALA A 87 10.68 11.48 10.39
C ALA A 87 10.69 12.03 11.81
N THR A 88 9.50 12.32 12.35
CA THR A 88 9.36 12.70 13.76
C THR A 88 9.68 11.50 14.65
N GLY A 89 9.95 11.75 15.94
CA GLY A 89 10.15 10.66 16.91
C GLY A 89 8.95 9.72 16.97
N GLN A 90 7.74 10.26 16.91
CA GLN A 90 6.50 9.49 16.90
C GLN A 90 6.35 8.64 15.62
N GLU A 91 6.61 9.21 14.44
CA GLU A 91 6.57 8.45 13.19
C GLU A 91 7.61 7.33 13.19
N ARG A 92 8.82 7.63 13.68
CA ARG A 92 9.88 6.63 13.81
C ARG A 92 9.45 5.48 14.73
N HIS A 93 8.91 5.81 15.90
CA HIS A 93 8.40 4.82 16.84
C HIS A 93 7.30 3.95 16.21
N MET A 94 6.31 4.56 15.56
CA MET A 94 5.24 3.84 14.86
C MET A 94 5.78 2.91 13.76
N MET A 95 6.78 3.35 12.99
CA MET A 95 7.45 2.51 11.99
C MET A 95 8.18 1.33 12.64
N GLU A 96 8.91 1.57 13.74
CA GLU A 96 9.60 0.53 14.51
C GLU A 96 8.62 -0.51 15.06
N THR A 97 7.55 -0.07 15.74
CA THR A 97 6.49 -0.94 16.26
C THR A 97 5.87 -1.76 15.14
N TYR A 98 5.47 -1.13 14.03
CA TYR A 98 4.83 -1.83 12.92
C TYR A 98 5.73 -2.93 12.35
N VAL A 99 7.01 -2.61 12.11
CA VAL A 99 7.97 -3.58 11.57
C VAL A 99 8.17 -4.74 12.54
N LEU A 100 8.37 -4.47 13.84
CA LEU A 100 8.60 -5.52 14.83
C LEU A 100 7.36 -6.40 15.05
N CYS A 101 6.15 -5.85 15.05
CA CYS A 101 4.92 -6.62 15.23
C CYS A 101 4.57 -7.52 14.05
N ASN A 102 5.07 -7.22 12.85
CA ASN A 102 4.70 -7.95 11.62
C ASN A 102 5.88 -8.72 11.00
N SER A 103 7.08 -8.67 11.60
CA SER A 103 8.26 -9.39 11.13
C SER A 103 8.29 -10.81 11.69
N GLU A 104 8.53 -11.81 10.83
CA GLU A 104 8.69 -13.21 11.25
C GLU A 104 9.89 -13.37 12.20
N VAL A 105 10.97 -12.61 11.99
CA VAL A 105 12.16 -12.64 12.85
C VAL A 105 11.88 -12.12 14.25
N ALA A 106 10.98 -11.15 14.38
CA ALA A 106 10.61 -10.57 15.67
C ALA A 106 9.44 -11.30 16.35
N ALA A 107 8.76 -12.23 15.66
CA ALA A 107 7.58 -12.93 16.18
C ALA A 107 7.83 -13.63 17.54
N PRO A 108 8.96 -14.34 17.77
CA PRO A 108 9.23 -14.97 19.07
C PRO A 108 9.35 -13.97 20.22
N TYR A 109 9.89 -12.78 19.94
CA TYR A 109 10.00 -11.70 20.91
C TYR A 109 8.63 -11.07 21.19
N TYR A 110 7.83 -10.88 20.15
CA TYR A 110 6.46 -10.38 20.27
C TYR A 110 5.60 -11.31 21.14
N GLU A 111 5.64 -12.61 20.88
CA GLU A 111 4.93 -13.61 21.69
C GLU A 111 5.41 -13.63 23.14
N SER A 112 6.73 -13.52 23.35
CA SER A 112 7.32 -13.47 24.70
C SER A 112 6.86 -12.23 25.47
N PHE A 113 6.77 -11.08 24.80
CA PHE A 113 6.26 -9.85 25.39
C PHE A 113 4.78 -9.97 25.75
N LEU A 114 3.94 -10.50 24.85
CA LEU A 114 2.52 -10.75 25.14
C LEU A 114 2.34 -11.70 26.32
N ASN A 115 3.14 -12.77 26.40
CA ASN A 115 3.12 -13.70 27.52
C ASN A 115 3.51 -13.04 28.87
N GLU A 116 4.35 -11.99 28.86
CA GLU A 116 4.61 -11.19 30.07
C GLU A 116 3.39 -10.34 30.43
N LEU A 117 2.74 -9.71 29.45
CA LEU A 117 1.53 -8.92 29.68
C LEU A 117 0.37 -9.78 30.21
N TYR A 118 0.19 -10.99 29.68
CA TYR A 118 -0.90 -11.90 30.07
C TYR A 118 -0.79 -12.46 31.49
N LYS A 119 0.36 -12.26 32.16
CA LYS A 119 0.48 -12.56 33.59
C LYS A 119 -0.24 -11.53 34.47
N THR A 120 -0.50 -10.34 33.92
CA THR A 120 -1.10 -9.21 34.64
C THR A 120 -2.47 -8.82 34.06
N TYR A 121 -2.64 -8.90 32.74
CA TYR A 121 -3.84 -8.49 32.03
C TYR A 121 -4.53 -9.68 31.37
N SER A 122 -5.85 -9.58 31.18
CA SER A 122 -6.59 -10.57 30.38
C SER A 122 -6.21 -10.45 28.91
N PRO A 123 -6.13 -11.53 28.12
CA PRO A 123 -5.84 -11.45 26.68
C PRO A 123 -6.80 -10.58 25.87
N ASP A 124 -8.03 -10.41 26.34
CA ASP A 124 -9.06 -9.57 25.70
C ASP A 124 -9.04 -8.11 26.18
N ASP A 125 -8.06 -7.73 27.00
CA ASP A 125 -7.96 -6.37 27.54
C ASP A 125 -7.58 -5.37 26.44
N PRO A 126 -8.40 -4.33 26.18
CA PRO A 126 -8.10 -3.32 25.16
C PRO A 126 -6.80 -2.52 25.45
N LEU A 127 -6.27 -2.60 26.67
CA LEU A 127 -5.00 -1.98 27.04
C LEU A 127 -3.79 -2.68 26.38
N ILE A 128 -3.90 -3.95 25.99
CA ILE A 128 -2.79 -4.71 25.40
C ILE A 128 -2.25 -4.03 24.15
N ASP A 129 -3.12 -3.61 23.24
CA ASP A 129 -2.70 -2.93 22.00
C ASP A 129 -1.97 -1.60 22.30
N GLN A 130 -2.38 -0.90 23.36
CA GLN A 130 -1.73 0.33 23.79
C GLN A 130 -0.34 0.05 24.37
N LEU A 131 -0.21 -0.98 25.21
CA LEU A 131 1.07 -1.39 25.79
C LEU A 131 2.04 -1.92 24.73
N VAL A 132 1.54 -2.70 23.77
CA VAL A 132 2.33 -3.10 22.59
C VAL A 132 2.82 -1.87 21.83
N THR A 133 1.94 -0.89 21.60
CA THR A 133 2.32 0.31 20.87
C THR A 133 3.38 1.13 21.62
N ILE A 134 3.31 1.22 22.95
CA ILE A 134 4.18 2.08 23.76
C ILE A 134 5.49 1.38 24.14
N ASP A 135 5.42 0.16 24.68
CA ASP A 135 6.51 -0.46 25.42
C ASP A 135 7.29 -1.51 24.62
N PHE A 136 6.66 -2.15 23.63
CA PHE A 136 7.24 -3.31 22.95
C PHE A 136 8.61 -3.03 22.32
N VAL A 137 8.77 -1.87 21.66
CA VAL A 137 10.03 -1.49 21.01
C VAL A 137 11.18 -1.39 22.03
N GLY A 138 10.91 -0.76 23.18
CA GLY A 138 11.91 -0.61 24.25
C GLY A 138 12.25 -1.95 24.87
N TRP A 139 11.23 -2.76 25.16
CA TRP A 139 11.38 -4.11 25.69
C TRP A 139 12.21 -5.00 24.75
N PHE A 140 11.90 -4.99 23.45
CA PHE A 140 12.62 -5.75 22.43
C PHE A 140 14.10 -5.36 22.40
N LYS A 141 14.41 -4.06 22.33
CA LYS A 141 15.81 -3.59 22.32
C LYS A 141 16.57 -4.03 23.56
N SER A 142 15.95 -3.95 24.74
CA SER A 142 16.58 -4.38 25.99
C SER A 142 16.87 -5.89 26.01
N ARG A 143 16.04 -6.72 25.37
CA ARG A 143 16.26 -8.17 25.26
C ARG A 143 17.39 -8.52 24.30
N VAL A 144 17.50 -7.79 23.19
CA VAL A 144 18.48 -8.05 22.13
C VAL A 144 19.86 -7.45 22.45
N GLU A 145 19.90 -6.39 23.26
CA GLU A 145 21.13 -5.63 23.56
C GLU A 145 22.28 -6.48 24.10
N SER A 146 22.01 -7.43 25.01
CA SER A 146 23.04 -8.30 25.58
C SER A 146 23.65 -9.28 24.57
N GLU A 147 22.90 -9.62 23.52
CA GLU A 147 23.32 -10.60 22.51
C GLU A 147 23.79 -9.96 21.21
N LEU A 148 23.71 -8.63 21.08
CA LEU A 148 23.93 -7.89 19.83
C LEU A 148 25.25 -8.22 19.12
N GLN A 149 26.31 -8.50 19.87
CA GLN A 149 27.63 -8.85 19.30
C GLN A 149 27.72 -10.29 18.78
N ASN A 150 26.84 -11.18 19.26
CA ASN A 150 26.81 -12.60 18.97
C ASN A 150 25.66 -13.00 18.02
N ILE A 151 24.82 -12.05 17.60
CA ILE A 151 23.74 -12.30 16.65
C ILE A 151 24.33 -12.53 15.27
N GLU A 152 24.16 -13.74 14.75
CA GLU A 152 24.52 -14.10 13.37
C GLU A 152 23.48 -13.62 12.34
N ASP A 153 22.24 -13.36 12.77
CA ASP A 153 21.15 -12.89 11.90
C ASP A 153 21.24 -11.36 11.66
N ASP A 154 21.68 -10.99 10.45
CA ASP A 154 21.80 -9.60 10.01
C ASP A 154 20.46 -8.83 10.04
N LEU A 155 19.33 -9.51 9.81
CA LEU A 155 18.01 -8.89 9.84
C LEU A 155 17.61 -8.57 11.28
N LEU A 156 17.79 -9.50 12.22
CA LEU A 156 17.56 -9.23 13.65
C LEU A 156 18.43 -8.07 14.16
N ARG A 157 19.70 -8.03 13.75
CA ARG A 157 20.61 -6.92 14.07
C ARG A 157 20.12 -5.60 13.48
N SER A 158 19.59 -5.62 12.25
CA SER A 158 19.02 -4.43 11.61
C SER A 158 17.75 -3.94 12.30
N LEU A 159 16.90 -4.86 12.76
CA LEU A 159 15.68 -4.56 13.52
C LEU A 159 15.98 -3.84 14.84
N TYR A 160 17.06 -4.21 15.53
CA TYR A 160 17.51 -3.51 16.74
C TYR A 160 17.81 -2.02 16.50
N TRP A 161 18.52 -1.69 15.41
CA TRP A 161 18.84 -0.30 15.08
C TRP A 161 17.62 0.50 14.59
N GLY A 162 16.65 -0.19 14.01
CA GLY A 162 15.43 0.39 13.50
C GLY A 162 15.60 1.13 12.16
N PRO A 163 14.51 1.78 11.68
CA PRO A 163 14.49 2.48 10.41
C PRO A 163 15.32 3.75 10.45
N LYS A 164 15.82 4.14 9.27
CA LYS A 164 16.52 5.42 9.08
C LYS A 164 15.57 6.59 9.38
N GLN A 165 16.08 7.59 10.09
CA GLN A 165 15.31 8.80 10.37
C GLN A 165 15.05 9.64 9.11
N LEU A 166 15.97 9.63 8.13
CA LEU A 166 15.76 10.29 6.84
C LEU A 166 14.88 9.41 5.95
N VAL A 167 13.63 9.82 5.76
CA VAL A 167 12.62 9.10 4.99
C VAL A 167 12.36 9.73 3.62
N LYS A 168 11.93 8.89 2.68
CA LYS A 168 11.41 9.29 1.37
C LYS A 168 9.89 9.38 1.44
N THR A 169 9.31 10.45 0.93
CA THR A 169 7.86 10.65 0.92
C THR A 169 7.35 10.96 -0.47
N TRP A 170 6.12 10.51 -0.74
CA TRP A 170 5.41 10.76 -1.98
C TRP A 170 4.00 11.25 -1.66
N PRO A 171 3.43 12.11 -2.51
CA PRO A 171 2.09 12.65 -2.28
C PRO A 171 0.99 11.63 -2.57
N CYS A 172 1.27 10.61 -3.39
CA CYS A 172 0.33 9.54 -3.73
C CYS A 172 1.01 8.17 -3.70
N TYR A 173 0.27 7.12 -3.35
CA TYR A 173 0.75 5.75 -3.35
C TYR A 173 -0.35 4.78 -3.80
N PHE A 174 -0.01 3.91 -4.75
CA PHE A 174 -0.90 2.84 -5.23
C PHE A 174 -0.48 1.52 -4.61
N VAL A 175 -1.42 0.83 -3.96
CA VAL A 175 -1.19 -0.50 -3.37
C VAL A 175 -2.53 -1.23 -3.28
N ASN A 176 -2.55 -2.52 -3.62
CA ASN A 176 -3.73 -3.39 -3.52
C ASN A 176 -4.96 -2.83 -4.28
N GLY A 177 -4.75 -2.15 -5.40
CA GLY A 177 -5.84 -1.52 -6.18
C GLY A 177 -6.42 -0.24 -5.57
N PHE A 178 -5.86 0.24 -4.45
CA PHE A 178 -6.21 1.50 -3.82
C PHE A 178 -5.21 2.59 -4.19
N ASN A 179 -5.65 3.85 -4.11
CA ASN A 179 -4.82 5.03 -4.32
C ASN A 179 -4.94 5.95 -3.10
N PHE A 180 -3.87 6.01 -2.33
CA PHE A 180 -3.74 6.84 -1.15
C PHE A 180 -3.13 8.18 -1.53
N HIS A 181 -3.62 9.25 -0.92
CA HIS A 181 -3.11 10.61 -1.11
C HIS A 181 -2.82 11.21 0.25
N THR A 182 -1.71 11.95 0.34
CA THR A 182 -1.45 12.84 1.48
C THR A 182 -2.50 13.94 1.54
N GLU A 183 -2.82 14.43 2.74
CA GLU A 183 -3.78 15.52 2.92
C GLU A 183 -3.34 16.77 2.15
N ASP A 184 -2.07 17.13 2.25
CA ASP A 184 -1.44 18.23 1.51
C ASP A 184 -1.67 18.14 -0.01
N HIS A 185 -1.66 16.92 -0.57
CA HIS A 185 -1.87 16.72 -2.00
C HIS A 185 -3.32 17.02 -2.45
N ASN A 186 -4.27 16.89 -1.53
CA ASN A 186 -5.69 17.13 -1.77
C ASN A 186 -6.11 18.58 -1.53
N VAL A 187 -5.26 19.40 -0.88
CA VAL A 187 -5.54 20.83 -0.67
C VAL A 187 -5.77 21.51 -2.03
N GLY A 188 -6.91 22.19 -2.16
CA GLY A 188 -7.30 22.91 -3.38
C GLY A 188 -7.84 22.04 -4.52
N LYS A 189 -8.00 20.72 -4.33
CA LYS A 189 -8.63 19.82 -5.32
C LYS A 189 -10.02 19.43 -4.84
N SER A 190 -11.07 19.95 -5.48
CA SER A 190 -12.45 19.52 -5.22
C SER A 190 -12.64 18.05 -5.64
N LYS A 191 -13.33 17.28 -4.80
CA LYS A 191 -13.83 15.93 -5.13
C LYS A 191 -14.88 15.96 -6.25
#